data_AF-A0A0C3PVC4-F1
#
_entry.id   AF-A0A0C3PVC4-F1
#
_cell.length_a   1.000
_cell.length_b   1.000
_cell.length_c   1.000
_cell.angle_alpha   90.00
_cell.angle_beta   90.00
_cell.angle_gamma   90.00
#
_symmetry.space_group_name_H-M   'P 1'
#
loop_
_entity.id
_entity.type
_entity.pdbx_description
1 polymer ?
#
loop_
_entity_poly.entity_id
_entity_poly.type
_entity_poly.pdbx_seq_one_letter_code
_entity_poly.pdbx_strand_id
1 'polypeptide(L)'
;MLQTYGVESARETIIREMANVFGVYNIKVDPRHLMLIADYMTFDGGYKAFSRTGIKTNSSVLLRASYESTGTMLAEATLYGEFDKLTSPASSIVLGQPPRNGTGLFGVYAPVPASA
;
A
#
# COMPACT_ATOMS: atom_id res chain seq x y z
N MET A 1 19.61 9.23 11.45
CA MET A 1 18.28 9.85 11.60
C MET A 1 17.36 8.96 12.41
N LEU A 2 16.86 7.84 11.87
CA LEU A 2 15.93 6.94 12.59
C LEU A 2 16.42 6.48 13.98
N GLN A 3 17.62 5.93 14.07
CA GLN A 3 18.16 5.34 15.32
C GLN A 3 18.50 6.39 16.40
N THR A 4 18.69 7.65 16.03
CA THR A 4 19.17 8.70 16.93
C THR A 4 18.08 9.71 17.28
N TYR A 5 17.24 10.06 16.31
CA TYR A 5 16.25 11.15 16.41
C TYR A 5 14.80 10.66 16.20
N GLY A 6 14.60 9.36 16.00
CA GLY A 6 13.27 8.77 15.85
C GLY A 6 12.70 8.82 14.43
N VAL A 7 11.47 8.28 14.30
CA VAL A 7 10.83 8.02 13.01
C VAL A 7 10.45 9.29 12.24
N GLU A 8 9.94 10.33 12.91
CA GLU A 8 9.58 11.59 12.24
C GLU A 8 10.80 12.30 11.65
N SER A 9 11.95 12.22 12.32
CA SER A 9 13.21 12.74 11.78
C SER A 9 13.68 11.94 10.56
N ALA A 10 13.48 10.61 10.57
CA ALA A 10 13.76 9.77 9.41
C ALA A 10 12.84 10.08 8.23
N ARG A 11 11.53 10.23 8.48
CA ARG A 11 10.52 10.61 7.50
C ARG A 11 10.87 11.93 6.81
N GLU A 12 11.19 12.96 7.58
CA GLU A 12 11.58 14.26 7.02
C GLU A 12 12.86 14.16 6.18
N THR A 13 13.81 13.31 6.61
CA THR A 13 15.03 13.05 5.85
C THR A 13 14.72 12.41 4.50
N ILE A 14 13.82 11.41 4.46
CA ILE A 14 13.42 10.74 3.21
C ILE A 14 12.83 11.76 2.21
N ILE A 15 11.94 12.64 2.68
CA ILE A 15 11.34 13.71 1.86
C ILE A 15 12.42 14.60 1.26
N ARG A 16 13.36 15.06 2.09
CA ARG A 16 14.45 15.94 1.66
C ARG A 16 15.38 15.26 0.66
N GLU A 17 15.78 14.01 0.88
CA GLU A 17 16.66 13.30 -0.03
C GLU A 17 15.98 13.03 -1.39
N MET A 18 14.69 12.66 -1.40
CA MET A 18 13.95 12.53 -2.66
C MET A 18 13.84 13.87 -3.40
N ALA A 19 13.53 14.96 -2.69
CA ALA A 19 13.48 16.29 -3.28
C ALA A 19 14.84 16.73 -3.87
N ASN A 20 15.95 16.41 -3.19
CA ASN A 20 17.30 16.70 -3.67
C ASN A 20 17.60 15.96 -4.99
N VAL A 21 17.21 14.69 -5.11
CA VAL A 21 17.40 13.90 -6.34
C VAL A 21 16.70 14.57 -7.53
N PHE A 22 15.43 14.95 -7.38
CA PHE A 22 14.69 15.63 -8.46
C PHE A 22 15.19 17.07 -8.71
N GLY A 23 15.63 17.76 -7.65
CA GLY A 23 16.15 19.12 -7.72
C GLY A 23 17.38 19.27 -8.60
N VAL A 24 18.30 18.28 -8.58
CA VAL A 24 19.50 18.27 -9.44
C VAL A 24 19.14 18.27 -10.94
N TYR A 25 18.00 17.67 -11.30
CA TYR A 25 17.52 17.61 -12.68
C TYR A 25 16.47 18.69 -13.00
N ASN A 26 16.24 19.65 -12.08
CA ASN A 26 15.22 20.68 -12.20
C ASN A 26 13.79 20.11 -12.43
N ILE A 27 13.52 18.91 -11.91
CA ILE A 27 12.21 18.26 -11.98
C ILE A 27 11.38 18.73 -10.78
N LYS A 28 10.27 19.41 -11.05
CA LYS A 28 9.35 19.87 -9.99
C LYS A 28 8.35 18.77 -9.64
N VAL A 29 8.40 18.28 -8.40
CA VAL A 29 7.45 17.31 -7.85
C VAL A 29 6.67 17.99 -6.72
N ASP A 30 5.35 17.85 -6.70
CA ASP A 30 4.53 18.35 -5.59
C ASP A 30 4.94 17.63 -4.28
N PRO A 31 5.25 18.36 -3.19
CA PRO A 31 5.63 17.77 -1.90
C PRO A 31 4.64 16.73 -1.38
N ARG A 32 3.35 16.82 -1.70
CA ARG A 32 2.32 15.86 -1.29
C ARG A 32 2.64 14.44 -1.76
N HIS A 33 3.25 14.26 -2.93
CA HIS A 33 3.68 12.94 -3.42
C HIS A 33 4.84 12.39 -2.58
N LEU A 34 5.81 13.24 -2.28
CA LEU A 34 6.99 12.86 -1.50
C LEU A 34 6.61 12.53 -0.05
N MET A 35 5.70 13.32 0.53
CA MET A 35 5.14 13.08 1.86
C MET A 35 4.41 11.74 1.93
N LEU A 36 3.52 11.45 0.97
CA LEU A 36 2.78 10.19 0.94
C LEU A 36 3.72 8.98 0.86
N ILE A 37 4.78 9.07 0.04
CA ILE A 37 5.79 8.01 -0.08
C ILE A 37 6.53 7.84 1.26
N ALA A 38 7.00 8.94 1.86
CA ALA A 38 7.72 8.89 3.12
C ALA A 38 6.84 8.32 4.26
N ASP A 39 5.59 8.77 4.37
CA ASP A 39 4.61 8.27 5.33
C ASP A 39 4.42 6.76 5.18
N TYR A 40 4.29 6.28 3.95
CA TYR A 40 4.16 4.84 3.67
C TYR A 40 5.46 4.06 3.97
N MET A 41 6.63 4.66 3.81
CA MET A 41 7.90 4.02 4.16
C MET A 41 8.13 3.95 5.67
N THR A 42 7.44 4.77 6.46
CA THR A 42 7.65 4.87 7.91
C THR A 42 6.44 4.54 8.77
N PHE A 43 5.35 4.02 8.17
CA PHE A 43 4.06 3.82 8.87
C PHE A 43 4.13 2.84 10.05
N ASP A 44 5.12 1.94 10.08
CA ASP A 44 5.32 0.95 11.14
C ASP A 44 6.29 1.44 12.25
N GLY A 45 6.69 2.72 12.19
CA GLY A 45 7.67 3.29 13.11
C GLY A 45 9.13 3.06 12.69
N GLY A 46 9.37 2.35 11.58
CA GLY A 46 10.70 2.00 11.07
C GLY A 46 11.02 2.65 9.72
N TYR A 47 11.95 2.03 9.00
CA TYR A 47 12.23 2.32 7.60
C TYR A 47 11.94 1.08 6.76
N LYS A 48 10.96 1.19 5.88
CA LYS A 48 10.49 0.10 5.06
C LYS A 48 10.59 0.47 3.58
N ALA A 49 11.43 -0.26 2.86
CA ALA A 49 11.60 -0.09 1.43
C ALA A 49 10.46 -0.72 0.62
N PHE A 50 10.22 -0.20 -0.58
CA PHE A 50 9.39 -0.84 -1.59
C PHE A 50 10.14 -2.01 -2.24
N SER A 51 10.15 -3.15 -1.56
CA SER A 51 10.87 -4.36 -1.98
C SER A 51 10.12 -5.64 -1.61
N ARG A 52 10.64 -6.80 -2.03
CA ARG A 52 10.16 -8.14 -1.62
C ARG A 52 9.92 -8.23 -0.12
N THR A 53 10.88 -7.76 0.68
CA THR A 53 10.80 -7.83 2.14
C THR A 53 9.77 -6.85 2.69
N GLY A 54 9.65 -5.67 2.08
CA GLY A 54 8.64 -4.68 2.46
C GLY A 54 7.22 -5.18 2.22
N ILE A 55 6.93 -5.75 1.05
CA ILE A 55 5.55 -6.15 0.68
C ILE A 55 5.04 -7.34 1.49
N LYS A 56 5.91 -8.18 2.06
CA LYS A 56 5.54 -9.36 2.86
C LYS A 56 4.62 -9.06 4.05
N THR A 57 4.71 -7.85 4.60
CA THR A 57 3.89 -7.39 5.73
C THR A 57 2.53 -6.82 5.30
N ASN A 58 2.23 -6.81 3.99
CA ASN A 58 0.90 -6.45 3.51
C ASN A 58 -0.12 -7.53 3.89
N SER A 59 -1.31 -7.13 4.29
CA SER A 59 -2.38 -8.03 4.75
C SER A 59 -3.08 -8.79 3.63
N SER A 60 -2.93 -8.37 2.37
CA SER A 60 -3.54 -9.07 1.22
C SER A 60 -2.58 -10.14 0.69
N VAL A 61 -2.93 -11.41 0.93
CA VAL A 61 -2.22 -12.59 0.42
C VAL A 61 -2.14 -12.55 -1.10
N LEU A 62 -3.26 -12.25 -1.78
CA LEU A 62 -3.32 -12.23 -3.24
C LEU A 62 -2.49 -11.09 -3.82
N LEU A 63 -2.44 -9.94 -3.13
CA LEU A 63 -1.53 -8.86 -3.51
C LEU A 63 -0.06 -9.29 -3.41
N ARG A 64 0.34 -9.92 -2.29
CA ARG A 64 1.70 -10.44 -2.12
C ARG A 64 2.05 -11.48 -3.19
N ALA A 65 1.14 -12.42 -3.46
CA ALA A 65 1.32 -13.47 -4.45
C ALA A 65 1.38 -12.94 -5.90
N SER A 66 0.69 -11.84 -6.21
CA SER A 66 0.70 -11.20 -7.52
C SER A 66 1.95 -10.38 -7.82
N TYR A 67 2.71 -9.99 -6.79
CA TYR A 67 3.94 -9.23 -6.95
C TYR A 67 5.08 -10.13 -7.42
N GLU A 68 5.44 -11.15 -6.62
CA GLU A 68 6.44 -12.15 -7.01
C GLU A 68 6.42 -13.39 -6.09
N SER A 69 7.10 -14.47 -6.51
CA SER A 69 7.23 -15.72 -5.74
C SER A 69 5.89 -16.26 -5.24
N THR A 70 4.90 -16.30 -6.14
CA THR A 70 3.50 -16.69 -5.87
C THR A 70 3.38 -17.98 -5.07
N GLY A 71 4.06 -19.06 -5.48
CA GLY A 71 3.96 -20.36 -4.83
C GLY A 71 4.42 -20.35 -3.37
N THR A 72 5.50 -19.61 -3.05
CA THR A 72 5.97 -19.52 -1.67
C THR A 72 5.03 -18.67 -0.82
N MET A 73 4.50 -17.56 -1.36
CA MET A 73 3.55 -16.71 -0.62
C MET A 73 2.25 -17.46 -0.31
N LEU A 74 1.73 -18.24 -1.26
CA LEU A 74 0.53 -19.04 -1.04
C LEU A 74 0.77 -20.21 -0.07
N ALA A 75 1.92 -20.88 -0.16
CA ALA A 75 2.30 -21.93 0.79
C ALA A 75 2.42 -21.37 2.22
N GLU A 76 3.07 -20.21 2.39
CA GLU A 76 3.19 -19.52 3.68
C GLU A 76 1.82 -19.12 4.24
N ALA A 77 0.97 -18.51 3.40
CA ALA A 77 -0.39 -18.13 3.79
C ALA A 77 -1.24 -19.34 4.18
N THR A 78 -1.10 -20.46 3.47
CA THR A 78 -1.82 -21.71 3.79
C THR A 78 -1.32 -22.32 5.11
N LEU A 79 0.00 -22.28 5.35
CA LEU A 79 0.61 -22.77 6.58
C LEU A 79 0.16 -21.98 7.82
N TYR A 80 0.07 -20.66 7.70
CA TYR A 80 -0.34 -19.77 8.79
C TYR A 80 -1.86 -19.52 8.85
N GLY A 81 -2.64 -20.09 7.92
CA GLY A 81 -4.10 -19.89 7.87
C GLY A 81 -4.50 -18.44 7.62
N GLU A 82 -3.74 -17.71 6.79
CA GLU A 82 -4.04 -16.32 6.47
C GLU A 82 -5.28 -16.18 5.56
N PHE A 83 -6.02 -15.08 5.71
CA PHE A 83 -7.21 -14.78 4.92
C PHE A 83 -7.06 -13.44 4.18
N ASP A 84 -7.41 -13.40 2.89
CA ASP A 84 -7.48 -12.15 2.12
C ASP A 84 -8.86 -11.50 2.28
N LYS A 85 -8.87 -10.23 2.70
CA LYS A 85 -10.11 -9.46 2.93
C LYS A 85 -10.73 -8.90 1.64
N LEU A 86 -10.09 -9.11 0.48
CA LEU A 86 -10.56 -8.63 -0.83
C LEU A 86 -10.71 -7.11 -0.92
N THR A 87 -9.96 -6.39 -0.09
CA THR A 87 -9.96 -4.92 -0.04
C THR A 87 -8.88 -4.30 -0.91
N SER A 88 -7.85 -5.07 -1.30
CA SER A 88 -6.79 -4.56 -2.15
C SER A 88 -7.25 -4.57 -3.61
N PRO A 89 -6.86 -3.59 -4.43
CA PRO A 89 -7.21 -3.60 -5.85
C PRO A 89 -6.74 -4.88 -6.57
N ALA A 90 -5.57 -5.40 -6.19
CA ALA A 90 -5.04 -6.64 -6.75
C ALA A 90 -5.93 -7.84 -6.42
N SER A 91 -6.38 -7.98 -5.16
CA SER A 91 -7.24 -9.10 -4.78
C SER A 91 -8.64 -9.01 -5.39
N SER A 92 -9.18 -7.80 -5.56
CA SER A 92 -10.44 -7.59 -6.31
C SER A 92 -10.31 -8.02 -7.77
N ILE A 93 -9.22 -7.66 -8.45
CA ILE A 93 -8.98 -8.04 -9.86
C ILE A 93 -8.86 -9.56 -10.01
N VAL A 94 -8.12 -10.23 -9.11
CA VAL A 94 -7.96 -11.70 -9.14
C VAL A 94 -9.31 -12.42 -9.07
N LEU A 95 -10.29 -11.87 -8.34
CA LEU A 95 -11.63 -12.45 -8.23
C LEU A 95 -12.66 -11.86 -9.21
N GLY A 96 -12.25 -10.94 -10.09
CA GLY A 96 -13.17 -10.27 -11.03
C GLY A 96 -14.17 -9.33 -10.36
N GLN A 97 -13.88 -8.83 -9.16
CA GLN A 97 -14.72 -7.86 -8.45
C GLN A 97 -14.29 -6.42 -8.78
N PRO A 98 -15.22 -5.46 -8.81
CA PRO A 98 -14.87 -4.04 -8.90
C PRO A 98 -13.99 -3.62 -7.71
N PRO A 99 -12.84 -2.97 -7.93
CA PRO A 99 -11.98 -2.51 -6.85
C PRO A 99 -12.63 -1.40 -6.03
N ARG A 100 -12.33 -1.34 -4.72
CA ARG A 100 -12.83 -0.31 -3.80
C ARG A 100 -12.02 0.99 -3.91
N ASN A 101 -11.97 1.58 -5.11
CA ASN A 101 -11.36 2.87 -5.38
C ASN A 101 -12.25 3.69 -6.34
N GLY A 102 -12.13 5.02 -6.29
CA GLY A 102 -12.94 5.90 -7.14
C GLY A 102 -14.44 5.64 -7.01
N THR A 103 -15.08 5.21 -8.10
CA THR A 103 -16.52 4.93 -8.16
C THR A 103 -16.93 3.66 -7.41
N GLY A 104 -16.01 2.75 -7.10
CA GLY A 104 -16.28 1.52 -6.35
C GLY A 104 -16.30 1.71 -4.83
N LEU A 105 -16.14 2.95 -4.33
CA LEU A 105 -16.11 3.24 -2.88
C LEU A 105 -17.49 3.20 -2.21
N PHE A 106 -18.57 3.28 -2.99
CA PHE A 106 -19.94 3.31 -2.48
C PHE A 106 -20.86 2.38 -3.29
N GLY A 107 -21.93 1.91 -2.64
CA GLY A 107 -23.01 1.19 -3.29
C GLY A 107 -24.10 2.15 -3.75
N VAL A 108 -24.70 1.87 -4.90
CA VAL A 108 -25.89 2.57 -5.38
C VAL A 108 -27.09 1.66 -5.17
N TYR A 109 -28.09 2.15 -4.45
CA TYR A 109 -29.33 1.42 -4.18
C TYR A 109 -30.50 2.16 -4.83
N ALA A 110 -31.36 1.41 -5.52
CA ALA A 110 -32.61 1.96 -6.02
C ALA A 110 -33.65 1.96 -4.88
N PRO A 111 -34.40 3.06 -4.68
CA PRO A 111 -35.50 3.07 -3.73
C PRO A 111 -36.60 2.12 -4.22
N VAL A 112 -37.02 1.18 -3.37
CA VAL A 112 -38.13 0.25 -3.65
C VAL A 112 -39.37 0.74 -2.90
N PRO A 113 -40.55 0.81 -3.56
CA PRO A 113 -41.80 1.17 -2.87
C PRO A 113 -42.13 0.15 -1.77
N ALA A 114 -42.72 0.63 -0.67
CA ALA A 114 -43.10 -0.22 0.45
C ALA A 114 -44.07 -1.31 -0.03
N SER A 115 -43.75 -2.57 0.27
CA SER A 115 -44.63 -3.71 0.05
C SER A 115 -45.89 -3.54 0.90
N ALA A 116 -47.05 -3.49 0.24
CA ALA A 116 -48.38 -3.36 0.84
C ALA A 116 -48.73 -4.56 1.72
#